data_AF-A0A2H0KBB8-F1
#
_entry.id   AF-A0A2H0KBB8-F1
#
_cell.length_a   1.000
_cell.length_b   1.000
_cell.length_c   1.000
_cell.angle_alpha   90.00
_cell.angle_beta   90.00
_cell.angle_gamma   90.00
#
_symmetry.space_group_name_H-M   'P 1'
#
loop_
_entity.id
_entity.type
_entity.pdbx_description
1 polymer ?
#
loop_
_entity_poly.entity_id
_entity_poly.type
_entity_poly.pdbx_seq_one_letter_code
_entity_poly.pdbx_strand_id
1 'polypeptide(L)'
;MTIAQLLNQIKGLLDALIPFIVGLTVLVILWGIFNYVVHGAEEEKRAEGKQFILYGIIGLFLMMSIWGLVNLLVGTFHLTNTIDPDKIPQAPKYVPESS
;
A
#
# COMPACT_ATOMS: atom_id res chain seq x y z
N MET A 1 -12.96 -10.89 21.52
CA MET A 1 -12.31 -10.32 20.32
C MET A 1 -13.40 -10.12 19.29
N THR A 2 -13.76 -8.87 18.99
CA THR A 2 -14.82 -8.56 18.03
C THR A 2 -14.27 -8.63 16.60
N ILE A 3 -15.11 -8.98 15.62
CA ILE A 3 -14.72 -9.00 14.19
C ILE A 3 -14.17 -7.63 13.76
N ALA A 4 -14.69 -6.54 14.32
CA ALA A 4 -14.18 -5.19 14.11
C ALA A 4 -12.70 -5.02 14.54
N GLN A 5 -12.27 -5.68 15.62
CA GLN A 5 -10.87 -5.64 16.05
C GLN A 5 -9.94 -6.33 15.03
N LEU A 6 -10.37 -7.46 14.47
CA LEU A 6 -9.60 -8.16 13.43
C LEU A 6 -9.48 -7.31 12.15
N LEU A 7 -10.57 -6.69 11.71
CA LEU A 7 -10.58 -5.83 10.52
C LEU A 7 -9.65 -4.62 10.69
N ASN A 8 -9.67 -3.97 11.86
CA ASN A 8 -8.78 -2.83 12.14
C ASN A 8 -7.31 -3.24 12.19
N GLN A 9 -7.01 -4.43 12.73
CA GLN A 9 -5.64 -4.94 12.79
C GLN A 9 -5.09 -5.26 11.40
N ILE A 10 -5.91 -5.87 10.54
CA ILE A 10 -5.56 -6.13 9.13
C ILE A 10 -5.37 -4.82 8.38
N LYS A 11 -6.29 -3.86 8.53
CA LYS A 11 -6.18 -2.53 7.89
C LYS A 11 -4.88 -1.83 8.27
N GLY A 12 -4.52 -1.82 9.55
CA GLY A 12 -3.26 -1.22 10.01
C GLY A 12 -2.01 -1.87 9.40
N LEU A 13 -2.05 -3.19 9.18
CA LEU A 13 -0.96 -3.90 8.50
C LEU A 13 -0.86 -3.52 7.02
N LEU A 14 -1.98 -3.47 6.29
CA LEU A 14 -1.98 -3.07 4.88
C LEU A 14 -1.56 -1.60 4.70
N ASP A 15 -2.04 -0.71 5.56
CA ASP A 15 -1.69 0.72 5.52
C ASP A 15 -0.18 0.95 5.72
N ALA A 16 0.50 0.10 6.49
CA ALA A 16 1.95 0.14 6.65
C ALA A 16 2.70 -0.55 5.49
N LEU A 17 2.11 -1.57 4.88
CA LEU A 17 2.73 -2.36 3.82
C LEU A 17 2.85 -1.57 2.50
N ILE A 18 1.85 -0.76 2.16
CA ILE A 18 1.86 0.02 0.91
C ILE A 18 3.07 0.97 0.83
N PRO A 19 3.31 1.89 1.78
CA PRO A 19 4.47 2.78 1.72
C PRO A 19 5.80 2.02 1.78
N PHE A 20 5.83 0.85 2.44
CA PHE A 20 7.00 -0.02 2.45
C PHE A 20 7.35 -0.55 1.05
N ILE A 21 6.36 -1.07 0.30
CA ILE A 21 6.56 -1.56 -1.08
C ILE A 21 6.96 -0.42 -2.01
N VAL A 22 6.37 0.77 -1.84
CA VAL A 22 6.76 1.96 -2.62
C VAL A 22 8.22 2.31 -2.36
N GLY A 23 8.67 2.32 -1.11
CA GLY A 23 10.07 2.51 -0.75
C GLY A 23 10.99 1.48 -1.41
N LEU A 24 10.60 0.20 -1.38
CA LEU A 24 11.37 -0.89 -2.01
C LEU A 24 11.43 -0.72 -3.54
N THR A 25 10.34 -0.29 -4.17
CA THR A 25 10.28 -0.02 -5.61
C THR A 25 11.25 1.11 -6.00
N VAL A 26 11.30 2.18 -5.21
CA VAL A 26 12.27 3.27 -5.42
C VAL A 26 13.70 2.75 -5.31
N LEU A 27 14.00 1.86 -4.35
CA LEU A 27 15.33 1.24 -4.24
C LEU A 27 15.69 0.39 -5.46
N VAL A 28 14.74 -0.37 -6.02
CA VAL A 28 14.95 -1.15 -7.25
C VAL A 28 15.25 -0.24 -8.45
N ILE A 29 14.55 0.90 -8.56
CA ILE A 29 14.83 1.89 -9.61
C ILE A 29 16.25 2.45 -9.45
N LEU A 30 16.65 2.83 -8.24
CA LEU A 30 17.99 3.33 -7.96
C LEU A 30 19.06 2.28 -8.29
N TRP A 31 18.82 1.01 -7.97
CA TRP A 31 19.69 -0.11 -8.32
C TRP A 31 19.82 -0.30 -9.84
N GLY A 32 18.71 -0.20 -10.57
CA GLY A 32 18.69 -0.25 -12.03
C GLY A 32 19.50 0.89 -12.66
N ILE A 33 19.35 2.12 -12.15
CA ILE A 33 20.12 3.28 -12.59
C ILE A 33 21.61 3.10 -12.31
N PHE A 34 21.96 2.67 -11.09
CA PHE A 34 23.35 2.42 -10.72
C PHE A 34 24.00 1.40 -11.65
N ASN A 35 23.35 0.25 -11.89
CA ASN A 35 23.88 -0.75 -12.81
C ASN A 35 23.97 -0.26 -14.25
N TYR A 36 22.98 0.52 -14.70
CA TYR A 36 22.97 1.12 -16.03
C TYR A 36 24.16 2.05 -16.27
N VAL A 37 24.52 2.85 -15.26
CA VAL A 37 25.65 3.80 -15.35
C VAL A 37 27.00 3.09 -15.23
N VAL A 38 27.14 2.18 -14.27
CA VAL A 38 28.43 1.50 -14.01
C VAL A 38 28.84 0.56 -15.15
N HIS A 39 27.88 -0.14 -15.76
CA HIS A 39 28.16 -1.12 -16.81
C HIS A 39 27.86 -0.59 -18.22
N GLY A 40 27.92 0.73 -18.43
CA GLY A 40 27.51 1.37 -19.69
C GLY A 40 28.24 0.89 -20.96
N ALA A 41 29.43 0.26 -20.81
CA ALA A 41 30.21 -0.31 -21.90
C ALA A 41 29.82 -1.76 -22.25
N GLU A 42 29.13 -2.49 -21.37
CA GLU A 42 28.63 -3.84 -21.63
C GLU A 42 27.15 -3.78 -22.03
N GLU A 43 26.85 -4.10 -23.29
CA GLU A 43 25.48 -4.00 -23.81
C GLU A 43 24.47 -4.88 -23.05
N GLU A 44 24.88 -6.06 -22.60
CA GLU A 44 24.03 -7.02 -21.89
C GLU A 44 23.59 -6.47 -20.52
N LYS A 45 24.54 -6.03 -19.68
CA LYS A 45 24.24 -5.43 -18.38
C LYS A 45 23.53 -4.09 -18.48
N ARG A 46 23.78 -3.34 -19.55
CA ARG A 46 23.05 -2.12 -19.86
C ARG A 46 21.58 -2.43 -20.18
N ALA A 47 21.29 -3.50 -20.92
CA ALA A 47 19.92 -3.93 -21.20
C ALA A 47 19.21 -4.38 -19.92
N GLU A 48 19.89 -5.12 -19.05
CA GLU A 48 19.36 -5.57 -17.76
C GLU A 48 19.03 -4.39 -16.83
N GLY A 49 19.94 -3.42 -16.71
CA GLY A 49 19.71 -2.19 -15.93
C GLY A 49 18.49 -1.39 -16.42
N LYS A 50 18.29 -1.29 -17.75
CA LYS A 50 17.09 -0.67 -18.34
C LYS A 50 15.81 -1.43 -17.96
N GLN A 51 15.85 -2.76 -17.94
CA GLN A 51 14.69 -3.57 -17.56
C GLN A 51 14.28 -3.31 -16.10
N PHE A 52 15.24 -3.27 -15.17
CA PHE A 52 14.93 -2.94 -13.77
C PHE A 52 14.30 -1.56 -13.60
N ILE A 53 14.79 -0.55 -14.33
CA ILE A 53 14.20 0.80 -14.33
C ILE A 53 12.77 0.75 -14.87
N LEU A 54 12.56 0.08 -16.00
CA LEU A 54 11.24 -0.02 -16.63
C LEU A 54 10.22 -0.70 -15.72
N TYR A 55 10.57 -1.85 -15.12
CA TYR A 55 9.70 -2.55 -14.19
C TYR A 55 9.43 -1.74 -12.93
N GLY A 56 10.43 -1.03 -12.41
CA GLY A 56 10.25 -0.11 -11.29
C GLY A 56 9.28 1.03 -11.60
N ILE A 57 9.40 1.65 -12.78
CA ILE A 57 8.50 2.72 -13.22
C ILE A 57 7.07 2.20 -13.40
N ILE A 58 6.90 1.03 -14.02
CA ILE A 58 5.58 0.40 -14.20
C ILE A 58 4.95 0.10 -12.83
N GLY A 59 5.73 -0.47 -11.90
CA GLY A 59 5.28 -0.76 -10.54
C GLY A 59 4.83 0.51 -9.81
N LEU A 60 5.64 1.56 -9.86
CA LEU A 60 5.31 2.85 -9.23
C LEU A 60 4.08 3.51 -9.87
N PHE A 61 3.97 3.45 -11.19
CA PHE A 61 2.82 3.99 -11.92
C PHE A 61 1.51 3.29 -11.51
N LEU A 62 1.51 1.95 -11.44
CA LEU A 62 0.31 1.20 -11.02
C LEU A 62 -0.10 1.55 -9.59
N MET A 63 0.86 1.62 -8.66
CA MET A 63 0.55 1.98 -7.27
C MET A 63 -0.02 3.39 -7.15
N MET A 64 0.58 4.36 -7.84
CA MET A 64 0.10 5.74 -7.86
C MET A 64 -1.26 5.87 -8.54
N SER A 65 -1.50 5.12 -9.62
CA SER A 65 -2.75 5.13 -10.38
C SER A 65 -3.92 4.61 -9.54
N ILE A 66 -3.75 3.47 -8.85
CA ILE A 66 -4.80 2.90 -8.01
C ILE A 66 -5.11 3.83 -6.83
N TRP A 67 -4.09 4.32 -6.12
CA TRP A 67 -4.31 5.20 -4.97
C TRP A 67 -4.89 6.57 -5.38
N GLY A 68 -4.40 7.12 -6.48
CA GLY A 68 -4.91 8.36 -7.08
C GLY A 68 -6.37 8.23 -7.51
N LEU A 69 -6.74 7.11 -8.14
CA LEU A 69 -8.12 6.83 -8.52
C LEU A 69 -9.04 6.66 -7.31
N VAL A 70 -8.61 5.91 -6.29
CA VAL A 70 -9.37 5.77 -5.03
C VAL A 70 -9.59 7.13 -4.39
N ASN A 71 -8.55 7.96 -4.29
CA ASN A 71 -8.65 9.30 -3.71
C ASN A 71 -9.60 10.20 -4.52
N LEU A 72 -9.55 10.10 -5.86
CA LEU A 72 -10.46 10.84 -6.74
C LEU A 72 -11.92 10.44 -6.53
N LEU A 73 -12.22 9.14 -6.44
CA LEU A 73 -13.57 8.64 -6.20
C LEU A 73 -14.07 9.04 -4.81
N VAL A 74 -13.23 8.90 -3.78
CA VAL A 74 -13.56 9.30 -2.40
C VAL A 74 -13.89 10.79 -2.34
N GLY A 75 -13.08 11.64 -2.96
CA GLY A 75 -13.29 13.08 -3.00
C GLY A 75 -14.52 13.49 -3.82
N THR A 76 -14.77 12.83 -4.96
CA THR A 76 -15.89 13.15 -5.84
C THR A 76 -17.23 12.78 -5.20
N PHE A 77 -17.31 11.60 -4.59
CA PHE A 77 -18.55 11.08 -4.00
C PHE A 77 -18.69 11.38 -2.51
N HIS A 78 -17.80 12.19 -1.92
CA HIS A 78 -17.79 12.54 -0.49
C HIS A 78 -17.88 11.29 0.42
N LEU A 79 -17.14 10.24 0.06
CA LEU A 79 -17.16 8.98 0.80
C LEU A 79 -16.34 9.11 2.09
N THR A 80 -16.91 8.68 3.21
CA THR A 80 -16.21 8.64 4.49
C THR A 80 -15.50 7.30 4.66
N ASN A 81 -14.18 7.32 4.86
CA ASN A 81 -13.34 6.13 5.09
C ASN A 81 -13.20 5.74 6.57
N THR A 82 -14.06 6.26 7.45
CA THR A 82 -14.07 5.93 8.88
C THR A 82 -15.13 4.88 9.16
N ILE A 83 -14.72 3.75 9.74
CA ILE A 83 -15.65 2.81 10.37
C ILE A 83 -16.08 3.47 11.68
N ASP A 84 -17.31 3.97 11.72
CA ASP A 84 -17.90 4.57 12.92
C ASP A 84 -18.23 3.45 13.93
N PRO A 85 -17.46 3.30 15.03
CA PRO A 85 -17.61 2.20 15.98
C PRO A 85 -18.98 2.19 16.67
N ASP A 86 -19.63 3.36 16.72
CA ASP A 86 -20.92 3.56 17.38
C ASP A 86 -22.11 3.11 16.50
N LYS A 87 -21.88 2.95 15.19
CA LYS A 87 -22.86 2.38 14.25
C LYS A 87 -22.76 0.87 14.10
N ILE A 88 -21.79 0.25 14.77
CA ILE A 88 -21.65 -1.21 14.78
C ILE A 88 -22.51 -1.74 15.95
N PRO A 89 -23.53 -2.58 15.70
CA PRO A 89 -24.29 -3.19 16.79
C PRO A 89 -23.36 -3.98 17.69
N GLN A 90 -23.19 -3.54 18.94
CA GLN A 90 -22.41 -4.26 19.94
C GLN A 90 -23.28 -5.33 20.59
N ALA A 91 -22.74 -6.54 20.73
CA ALA A 91 -23.41 -7.59 21.49
C ALA A 91 -23.61 -7.09 22.95
N PRO A 92 -24.81 -7.27 23.54
CA PRO A 92 -25.08 -6.88 24.91
C PRO A 92 -24.03 -7.48 25.86
N LYS A 93 -23.46 -6.64 26.73
CA LYS A 93 -22.55 -7.12 27.77
C LYS A 93 -23.38 -7.81 28.85
N TYR A 94 -23.05 -9.07 29.18
CA TYR A 94 -23.63 -9.76 30.32
C TYR A 94 -23.26 -9.00 31.60
N VAL A 95 -24.27 -8.43 32.27
CA VAL A 95 -24.13 -7.82 33.59
C VAL A 95 -24.48 -8.91 34.60
N PRO A 96 -23.51 -9.47 35.36
CA PRO A 96 -23.83 -10.42 36.40
C PRO A 96 -24.66 -9.71 37.48
N GLU A 97 -25.82 -10.29 37.79
CA GLU A 97 -26.69 -9.81 38.85
C GLU A 97 -25.95 -9.94 40.18
N SER A 98 -25.64 -8.81 40.81
CA SER A 98 -24.97 -8.76 42.10
C SER A 98 -25.96 -9.16 43.19
N SER A 99 -25.91 -10.43 43.60
CA SER A 99 -26.54 -10.94 44.82
C SER A 99 -25.49 -11.14 45.91
#